data_AF-A0A191HSX9-F1
#
_entry.id   AF-A0A191HSX9-F1
#
_cell.length_a   1.000
_cell.length_b   1.000
_cell.length_c   1.000
_cell.angle_alpha   90.00
_cell.angle_beta   90.00
_cell.angle_gamma   90.00
#
_symmetry.space_group_name_H-M   'P 1'
#
loop_
_entity.id
_entity.type
_entity.pdbx_description
1 polymer ?
#
loop_
_entity_poly.entity_id
_entity_poly.type
_entity_poly.pdbx_seq_one_letter_code
_entity_poly.pdbx_strand_id
1 'polypeptide(L)'
;MKPNGEPFGITTCSAGKNELIVGNNGEVYPCPSYMNENFSMGNLLNFKKISDMLKADTNDYVCEHVGKIHPANLEECLNCNVKLFCWTCPGEFRDIKTKKAFQKRCAITKPMLQERVWESKIMY
;
A
#
# COMPACT_ATOMS: atom_id res chain seq x y z
N MET A 1 -10.95 -7.64 -28.33
CA MET A 1 -9.50 -7.38 -28.21
C MET A 1 -9.03 -8.10 -26.95
N LYS A 2 -8.23 -9.17 -27.07
CA LYS A 2 -7.66 -9.84 -25.88
C LYS A 2 -6.68 -8.86 -25.23
N PRO A 3 -6.65 -8.68 -23.90
CA PRO A 3 -5.62 -7.86 -23.29
C PRO A 3 -4.26 -8.47 -23.66
N ASN A 4 -3.38 -7.65 -24.23
CA ASN A 4 -1.99 -8.03 -24.48
C ASN A 4 -1.45 -8.62 -23.17
N GLY A 5 -0.77 -9.78 -23.24
CA GLY A 5 -0.35 -10.61 -22.12
C GLY A 5 0.71 -9.98 -21.20
N GLU A 6 0.49 -8.73 -20.79
CA GLU A 6 1.34 -8.03 -19.84
C GLU A 6 1.18 -8.67 -18.45
N PRO A 7 2.30 -8.94 -17.76
CA PRO A 7 2.29 -9.54 -16.44
C PRO A 7 1.48 -8.69 -15.47
N PHE A 8 0.63 -9.36 -14.70
CA PHE A 8 -0.23 -8.74 -13.72
C PHE A 8 0.37 -8.92 -12.31
N GLY A 9 0.66 -7.82 -11.62
CA GLY A 9 1.38 -7.81 -10.34
C GLY A 9 0.48 -7.64 -9.12
N ILE A 10 0.97 -8.09 -7.96
CA ILE A 10 0.40 -7.81 -6.64
C ILE A 10 1.08 -6.59 -6.01
N THR A 11 0.40 -5.90 -5.10
CA THR A 11 1.03 -4.87 -4.25
C THR A 11 2.00 -5.54 -3.27
N THR A 12 3.30 -5.25 -3.37
CA THR A 12 4.35 -5.77 -2.46
C THR A 12 5.05 -4.67 -1.67
N CYS A 13 4.33 -3.57 -1.38
CA CYS A 13 4.93 -2.39 -0.75
C CYS A 13 5.52 -2.71 0.63
N SER A 14 6.79 -2.34 0.83
CA SER A 14 7.53 -2.54 2.09
C SER A 14 7.92 -1.22 2.78
N ALA A 15 7.26 -0.12 2.41
CA ALA A 15 7.44 1.20 3.00
C ALA A 15 7.29 1.16 4.53
N GLY A 16 8.30 1.64 5.26
CA GLY A 16 8.30 1.63 6.72
C GLY A 16 8.39 0.24 7.36
N LYS A 17 8.75 -0.79 6.57
CA LYS A 17 9.03 -2.15 7.05
C LYS A 17 10.45 -2.58 6.69
N ASN A 18 10.76 -2.64 5.39
CA ASN A 18 12.11 -2.93 4.88
C ASN A 18 12.71 -1.78 4.09
N GLU A 19 11.90 -0.76 3.78
CA GLU A 19 12.29 0.43 3.02
C GLU A 19 12.06 1.68 3.86
N LEU A 20 13.01 2.62 3.78
CA LEU A 20 12.98 3.91 4.46
C LEU A 20 13.50 4.98 3.51
N ILE A 21 13.06 6.22 3.73
CA ILE A 21 13.58 7.41 3.06
C ILE A 21 14.11 8.36 4.10
N VAL A 22 15.30 8.90 3.87
CA VAL A 22 15.94 9.89 4.74
C VAL A 22 15.88 11.24 4.05
N GLY A 23 15.28 12.23 4.72
CA GLY A 23 15.24 13.62 4.30
C GLY A 23 16.62 14.29 4.44
N ASN A 24 16.76 15.47 3.83
CA ASN A 24 18.01 16.24 3.88
C ASN A 24 18.42 16.70 5.29
N ASN A 25 17.48 16.76 6.22
CA ASN A 25 17.67 17.10 7.63
C ASN A 25 17.86 15.86 8.53
N GLY A 26 17.97 14.67 7.94
CA GLY A 26 18.10 13.41 8.69
C GLY A 26 16.76 12.82 9.17
N GLU A 27 15.62 13.49 8.97
CA GLU A 27 14.31 12.90 9.30
C GLU A 27 14.03 11.67 8.43
N VAL A 28 13.49 10.61 9.02
CA VAL A 28 13.22 9.35 8.34
C VAL A 28 11.73 9.14 8.15
N TYR A 29 11.35 8.64 6.98
CA TYR A 29 9.98 8.44 6.54
C TYR A 29 9.82 7.06 5.89
N PRO A 30 8.60 6.50 5.82
CA PRO A 30 8.41 5.16 5.29
C PRO A 30 8.56 5.08 3.75
N CYS A 31 8.16 6.12 3.01
CA CYS A 31 8.46 6.28 1.57
C CYS A 31 8.23 7.74 1.13
N PRO A 32 8.54 8.13 -0.13
CA PRO A 32 8.41 9.52 -0.59
C PRO A 32 6.98 10.05 -0.50
N SER A 33 5.97 9.19 -0.69
CA SER A 33 4.57 9.60 -0.54
C SER A 33 4.27 10.06 0.89
N TYR A 34 4.99 9.58 1.91
CA TYR A 34 4.77 9.87 3.33
C TYR A 34 5.81 10.81 3.92
N MET A 35 6.46 11.65 3.10
CA MET A 35 7.45 12.61 3.58
C MET A 35 6.77 13.86 4.18
N ASN A 36 6.11 13.69 5.32
CA ASN A 36 5.57 14.79 6.14
C ASN A 36 5.62 14.44 7.63
N GLU A 37 5.51 15.46 8.48
CA GLU A 37 5.69 15.37 9.93
C GLU A 37 4.82 14.30 10.60
N ASN A 38 3.60 14.05 10.10
CA ASN A 38 2.69 13.04 10.68
C ASN A 38 3.17 11.60 10.47
N PHE A 39 4.15 11.39 9.60
CA PHE A 39 4.70 10.08 9.28
C PHE A 39 6.21 10.01 9.51
N SER A 40 6.78 10.97 10.27
CA SER A 40 8.17 10.86 10.71
C SER A 40 8.33 9.61 11.58
N MET A 41 9.38 8.85 11.30
CA MET A 41 9.82 7.68 12.03
C MET A 41 10.97 8.02 12.98
N GLY A 42 11.28 9.32 13.13
CA GLY A 42 12.40 9.84 13.91
C GLY A 42 13.57 10.28 13.04
N ASN A 43 14.58 10.88 13.69
CA ASN A 43 15.77 11.39 13.02
C ASN A 43 16.89 10.35 13.04
N LEU A 44 17.51 10.09 11.89
CA LEU A 44 18.61 9.14 11.71
C LEU A 44 19.78 9.40 12.67
N LEU A 45 20.04 10.67 12.99
CA LEU A 45 21.14 11.07 13.87
C LEU A 45 20.93 10.62 15.34
N ASN A 46 19.70 10.26 15.72
CA ASN A 46 19.37 9.80 17.07
C ASN A 46 19.55 8.28 17.24
N PHE A 47 19.83 7.53 16.17
CA PHE A 47 19.96 6.08 16.21
C PHE A 47 21.40 5.64 15.96
N LYS A 48 21.80 4.54 16.61
CA LYS A 48 23.15 3.94 16.40
C LYS A 48 23.18 3.01 15.20
N LYS A 49 22.08 2.31 14.92
CA LYS A 49 21.95 1.39 13.78
C LYS A 49 20.61 1.61 13.07
N ILE A 50 20.59 1.46 11.76
CA ILE A 50 19.37 1.51 10.94
C ILE A 50 18.37 0.42 11.37
N SER A 51 18.89 -0.75 11.78
CA SER A 51 18.08 -1.83 12.35
C SER A 51 17.29 -1.42 13.58
N ASP A 52 17.71 -0.38 14.32
CA ASP A 52 16.97 0.09 15.50
C ASP A 52 15.70 0.87 15.09
N MET A 53 15.67 1.38 13.86
CA MET A 53 14.53 2.07 13.26
C MET A 53 13.58 1.12 12.54
N LEU A 54 14.05 -0.07 12.20
CA LEU A 54 13.27 -1.10 11.53
C LEU A 54 12.87 -2.17 12.54
N LYS A 55 11.61 -2.57 12.56
CA LYS A 55 11.21 -3.80 13.27
C LYS A 55 11.61 -5.01 12.44
N ALA A 56 12.89 -5.16 12.11
CA ALA A 56 13.41 -6.16 11.18
C ALA A 56 13.07 -7.60 11.62
N ASP A 57 12.91 -7.81 12.92
CA ASP A 57 12.57 -9.11 13.52
C ASP A 57 11.06 -9.36 13.63
N THR A 58 10.21 -8.39 13.28
CA THR A 58 8.75 -8.55 13.29
C THR A 58 8.16 -8.34 11.90
N ASN A 59 7.03 -8.98 11.63
CA ASN A 59 6.32 -8.78 10.37
C ASN A 59 5.54 -7.45 10.33
N ASP A 60 5.64 -6.63 11.38
CA ASP A 60 4.86 -5.43 11.58
C ASP A 60 5.40 -4.25 10.77
N TYR A 61 4.50 -3.33 10.45
CA TYR A 61 4.89 -2.02 9.93
C TYR A 61 5.37 -1.16 11.09
N VAL A 62 6.53 -0.52 10.93
CA VAL A 62 7.01 0.48 11.90
C VAL A 62 6.11 1.71 11.86
N CYS A 63 5.69 2.12 10.65
CA CYS A 63 4.65 3.12 10.49
C CYS A 63 3.27 2.46 10.52
N GLU A 64 2.57 2.56 11.65
CA GLU A 64 1.24 1.96 11.86
C GLU A 64 0.24 2.36 10.77
N HIS A 65 0.30 3.62 10.30
CA HIS A 65 -0.61 4.11 9.27
C HIS A 65 -0.42 3.39 7.93
N VAL A 66 0.82 3.13 7.54
CA VAL A 66 1.12 2.35 6.31
C VAL A 66 0.60 0.91 6.45
N GLY A 67 0.72 0.34 7.64
CA GLY A 67 0.15 -0.99 7.93
C GLY A 67 -1.37 -1.04 7.82
N LYS A 68 -2.08 -0.02 8.35
CA LYS A 68 -3.56 0.03 8.34
C LYS A 68 -4.15 0.15 6.93
N ILE A 69 -3.52 0.94 6.07
CA ILE A 69 -3.99 1.16 4.70
C ILE A 69 -3.49 0.08 3.72
N HIS A 70 -2.64 -0.84 4.17
CA HIS A 70 -2.17 -1.92 3.32
C HIS A 70 -3.38 -2.73 2.82
N PRO A 71 -3.45 -3.09 1.52
CA PRO A 71 -4.62 -3.77 0.96
C PRO A 71 -5.01 -5.08 1.65
N ALA A 72 -4.06 -5.74 2.31
CA ALA A 72 -4.31 -6.93 3.12
C ALA A 72 -5.12 -6.64 4.41
N ASN A 73 -4.98 -5.43 4.95
CA ASN A 73 -5.49 -5.01 6.26
C ASN A 73 -6.66 -4.02 6.18
N LEU A 74 -6.93 -3.45 4.99
CA LEU A 74 -7.99 -2.48 4.79
C LEU A 74 -9.37 -3.11 5.04
N GLU A 75 -10.12 -2.55 5.99
CA GLU A 75 -11.38 -3.10 6.50
C GLU A 75 -12.42 -3.31 5.37
N GLU A 76 -12.59 -2.30 4.51
CA GLU A 76 -13.53 -2.33 3.39
C GLU A 76 -13.18 -3.38 2.33
N CYS A 77 -11.94 -3.90 2.34
CA CYS A 77 -11.44 -4.88 1.39
C CYS A 77 -11.21 -6.27 2.00
N LEU A 78 -11.45 -6.49 3.30
CA LEU A 78 -11.11 -7.75 3.99
C LEU A 78 -11.61 -9.00 3.25
N ASN A 79 -12.86 -8.96 2.78
CA ASN A 79 -13.53 -10.07 2.08
C ASN A 79 -13.46 -9.97 0.54
N CYS A 80 -12.66 -9.05 0.00
CA CYS A 80 -12.50 -8.89 -1.44
C CYS A 80 -11.41 -9.84 -1.97
N ASN A 81 -11.79 -10.76 -2.87
CA ASN A 81 -10.87 -11.74 -3.44
C ASN A 81 -9.80 -11.14 -4.35
N VAL A 82 -9.96 -9.90 -4.82
CA VAL A 82 -8.96 -9.19 -5.65
C VAL A 82 -8.19 -8.09 -4.88
N LYS A 83 -8.28 -8.05 -3.54
CA LYS A 83 -7.71 -6.96 -2.73
C LYS A 83 -6.21 -6.71 -2.95
N LEU A 84 -5.42 -7.77 -3.08
CA LEU A 84 -3.96 -7.71 -3.27
C LEU A 84 -3.54 -7.16 -4.63
N PHE A 85 -4.48 -7.06 -5.56
CA PHE A 85 -4.24 -6.62 -6.94
C PHE A 85 -4.85 -5.24 -7.22
N CYS A 86 -5.62 -4.70 -6.28
CA CYS A 86 -6.44 -3.51 -6.51
C CYS A 86 -5.64 -2.20 -6.53
N TRP A 87 -4.48 -2.20 -5.88
CA TRP A 87 -3.66 -1.02 -5.65
C TRP A 87 -2.27 -1.22 -6.23
N THR A 88 -1.77 -0.23 -6.94
CA THR A 88 -0.35 -0.17 -7.34
C THR A 88 0.51 0.26 -6.15
N CYS A 89 0.02 1.22 -5.37
CA CYS A 89 0.62 1.73 -4.15
C CYS A 89 -0.46 1.93 -3.07
N PRO A 90 -0.25 1.45 -1.82
CA PRO A 90 -1.18 1.72 -0.71
C PRO A 90 -1.35 3.23 -0.45
N GLY A 91 -0.36 4.04 -0.84
CA GLY A 91 -0.39 5.51 -0.74
C GLY A 91 -1.52 6.18 -1.51
N GLU A 92 -1.99 5.58 -2.61
CA GLU A 92 -3.12 6.09 -3.38
C GLU A 92 -4.41 6.14 -2.56
N PHE A 93 -4.53 5.30 -1.53
CA PHE A 93 -5.71 5.30 -0.66
C PHE A 93 -5.91 6.65 0.02
N ARG A 94 -4.84 7.41 0.29
CA ARG A 94 -4.94 8.74 0.92
C ARG A 94 -5.62 9.77 0.03
N ASP A 95 -5.57 9.60 -1.28
CA ASP A 95 -6.23 10.54 -2.21
C ASP A 95 -7.74 10.30 -2.25
N ILE A 96 -8.20 9.17 -1.71
CA ILE A 96 -9.61 8.84 -1.57
C ILE A 96 -10.15 9.41 -0.26
N LYS A 97 -10.71 10.62 -0.34
CA LYS A 97 -11.22 11.34 0.84
C LYS A 97 -12.65 10.98 1.24
N THR A 98 -13.38 10.20 0.43
CA THR A 98 -14.79 9.89 0.68
C THR A 98 -15.15 8.46 0.35
N LYS A 99 -16.12 7.91 1.08
CA LYS A 99 -16.72 6.59 0.80
C LYS A 99 -17.27 6.50 -0.63
N LYS A 100 -17.86 7.59 -1.14
CA LYS A 100 -18.38 7.66 -2.52
C LYS A 100 -17.28 7.52 -3.56
N ALA A 101 -16.13 8.20 -3.37
CA ALA A 101 -14.98 8.08 -4.25
C ALA A 101 -14.39 6.66 -4.23
N PHE A 102 -14.27 6.06 -3.04
CA PHE A 102 -13.85 4.66 -2.88
C PHE A 102 -14.76 3.71 -3.65
N GLN A 103 -16.07 3.80 -3.42
CA GLN A 103 -17.07 2.93 -4.07
C GLN A 103 -17.04 3.08 -5.59
N LYS A 104 -16.94 4.31 -6.11
CA LYS A 104 -16.85 4.57 -7.55
C LYS A 104 -15.62 3.90 -8.16
N ARG A 105 -14.45 4.02 -7.52
CA ARG A 105 -13.23 3.35 -7.98
C ARG A 105 -13.40 1.83 -7.93
N CYS A 106 -13.87 1.29 -6.81
CA CYS A 106 -14.06 -0.13 -6.61
C CYS A 106 -15.01 -0.74 -7.66
N ALA A 107 -16.11 -0.07 -7.99
CA ALA A 107 -17.07 -0.53 -9.00
C ALA A 107 -16.47 -0.63 -10.41
N ILE A 108 -15.47 0.20 -10.73
CA ILE A 108 -14.79 0.18 -12.04
C ILE A 108 -13.67 -0.87 -12.04
N THR A 109 -12.83 -0.87 -11.00
CA THR A 109 -11.62 -1.70 -10.97
C THR A 109 -11.94 -3.18 -10.69
N LYS A 110 -12.86 -3.46 -9.76
CA LYS A 110 -13.11 -4.83 -9.29
C LYS A 110 -13.54 -5.79 -10.40
N PRO A 111 -14.50 -5.47 -11.29
CA PRO A 111 -14.90 -6.38 -12.37
C PRO A 111 -13.74 -6.72 -13.32
N MET A 112 -12.95 -5.70 -13.71
CA MET A 112 -11.78 -5.89 -14.58
C MET A 112 -10.74 -6.81 -13.92
N LEU A 113 -10.52 -6.66 -12.61
CA LEU A 113 -9.60 -7.52 -11.87
C LEU A 113 -10.13 -8.93 -11.69
N GLN A 114 -11.43 -9.09 -11.46
CA GLN A 114 -12.02 -10.42 -11.31
C GLN A 114 -11.91 -11.21 -12.62
N GLU A 115 -12.17 -10.58 -13.76
CA GLU A 115 -11.98 -11.21 -15.07
C GLU A 115 -10.51 -11.57 -15.31
N ARG A 116 -9.57 -10.67 -15.00
CA ARG A 116 -8.13 -10.90 -15.26
C ARG A 116 -7.48 -11.91 -14.32
N VAL A 117 -7.84 -11.92 -13.04
CA VAL A 117 -7.19 -12.77 -12.02
C VAL A 117 -7.83 -14.15 -11.98
N TRP A 118 -9.15 -14.23 -12.16
CA TRP A 118 -9.91 -15.47 -11.95
C TRP A 118 -10.49 -16.06 -13.23
N GLU A 119 -10.33 -15.40 -14.38
CA GLU A 119 -10.94 -15.81 -15.67
C GLU A 119 -12.47 -15.98 -15.62
N SER A 120 -13.10 -15.46 -14.56
CA SER A 120 -14.53 -15.55 -14.35
C SER A 120 -15.21 -14.46 -15.17
N LYS A 121 -15.79 -14.84 -16.32
CA LYS A 121 -16.77 -13.98 -17.01
C LYS A 121 -17.95 -13.75 -16.06
N ILE A 122 -18.19 -12.49 -15.69
CA ILE A 122 -19.44 -12.12 -15.04
C ILE A 122 -20.55 -12.32 -16.09
N MET A 123 -21.31 -13.39 -15.94
CA MET A 123 -22.56 -13.61 -16.68
C MET A 123 -23.59 -12.64 -16.08
N TYR A 124 -23.99 -11.64 -16.87
CA TYR A 124 -25.06 -10.70 -16.52
C TYR A 124 -26.43 -11.38 -16.60
#